data_AF-A0A922I7K8-F1
#
_entry.id   AF-A0A922I7K8-F1
#
_cell.length_a   1.000
_cell.length_b   1.000
_cell.length_c   1.000
_cell.angle_alpha   90.00
_cell.angle_beta   90.00
_cell.angle_gamma   90.00
#
_symmetry.space_group_name_H-M   'P 1'
#
loop_
_entity.id
_entity.type
_entity.pdbx_description
1 polymer ?
#
loop_
_entity_poly.entity_id
_entity_poly.type
_entity_poly.pdbx_seq_one_letter_code
_entity_poly.pdbx_strand_id
1 'polypeptide(L)'
;MAEKRKQSGYQNKCSLCQAVQRKNPYSVNRIIRSEQDVQNAFQLFNKTVNINDTICRSCYFELDEKLNLEKKRNKKIELSYPSTVESSECCFICSSTTEDLKTIPFKARFQVFSKKSIFIPEANQCCANHLICDQLYENDIERIRIISDKCKFTKDDLVKFMLEKSSISNRSTMGFKSTVETEQNCFICLSTMNLVAISLEARLDVFSRKEIFIPKGNRCCSHHLINDRLDEDGMNEIKIVSSTCQIDDDEFIPFVMSPHDH
;
A
#
# COMPACT_ATOMS: atom_id res chain seq x y z
N MET A 1 36.82 -49.85 36.31
CA MET A 1 37.00 -49.08 35.07
C MET A 1 35.62 -48.66 34.57
N ALA A 2 35.25 -47.40 34.79
CA ALA A 2 33.95 -46.87 34.39
C ALA A 2 34.07 -46.24 32.99
N GLU A 3 33.45 -46.86 31.99
CA GLU A 3 33.34 -46.32 30.64
C GLU A 3 32.53 -45.03 30.65
N LYS A 4 33.21 -43.91 30.39
CA LYS A 4 32.58 -42.63 30.08
C LYS A 4 31.84 -42.76 28.75
N ARG A 5 30.53 -42.97 28.81
CA ARG A 5 29.61 -42.77 27.67
C ARG A 5 29.77 -41.33 27.16
N LYS A 6 30.45 -41.16 26.03
CA LYS A 6 30.37 -39.95 25.21
C LYS A 6 28.94 -39.87 24.68
N GLN A 7 28.08 -39.09 25.34
CA GLN A 7 26.83 -38.64 24.73
C GLN A 7 27.22 -37.78 23.52
N SER A 8 27.03 -38.31 22.31
CA SER A 8 27.12 -37.54 21.08
C SER A 8 26.05 -36.45 21.14
N GLY A 9 26.48 -35.23 21.48
CA GLY A 9 25.61 -34.07 21.43
C GLY A 9 25.12 -33.90 19.99
N TYR A 10 23.86 -34.25 19.73
CA TYR A 10 23.15 -33.87 18.52
C TYR A 10 23.29 -32.35 18.38
N GLN A 11 24.15 -31.93 17.46
CA GLN A 11 24.33 -30.53 17.12
C GLN A 11 23.09 -30.10 16.36
N ASN A 12 22.15 -29.45 17.04
CA ASN A 12 20.99 -28.85 16.40
C ASN A 12 21.49 -27.75 15.47
N LYS A 13 21.40 -27.94 14.16
CA LYS A 13 21.73 -26.89 13.17
C LYS A 13 20.47 -26.11 12.84
N CYS A 14 20.65 -24.83 12.52
CA CYS A 14 19.57 -24.01 11.96
C CYS A 14 19.22 -24.49 10.55
N SER A 15 17.96 -24.78 10.26
CA SER A 15 17.55 -25.20 8.90
C SER A 15 17.71 -24.10 7.84
N LEU A 16 17.72 -22.82 8.25
CA LEU A 16 17.93 -21.70 7.34
C LEU A 16 19.42 -21.43 7.08
N CYS A 17 20.24 -21.18 8.10
CA CYS A 17 21.65 -20.79 7.91
C CYS A 17 22.67 -21.89 8.17
N GLN A 18 22.25 -23.10 8.53
CA GLN A 18 23.10 -24.25 8.87
C GLN A 18 24.03 -24.04 10.08
N ALA A 19 23.92 -22.90 10.78
CA ALA A 19 24.71 -22.60 11.96
C ALA A 19 24.36 -23.52 13.14
N VAL A 20 25.40 -24.03 13.82
CA VAL A 20 25.26 -24.89 15.00
C VAL A 20 24.67 -24.10 16.16
N GLN A 21 23.56 -24.58 16.71
CA GLN A 21 22.88 -24.00 17.87
C GLN A 21 23.46 -24.61 19.15
N ARG A 22 23.90 -23.76 20.08
CA ARG A 22 24.17 -24.18 21.47
C ARG A 22 22.82 -24.33 22.17
N LYS A 23 22.51 -25.52 22.70
CA LYS A 23 21.30 -25.73 23.51
C LYS A 23 21.38 -24.85 24.76
N ASN A 24 20.58 -23.79 24.81
CA ASN A 24 20.27 -23.12 26.07
C ASN A 24 19.05 -23.84 26.67
N PRO A 25 19.17 -24.47 27.85
CA PRO A 25 18.06 -25.20 28.48
C PRO A 25 16.84 -24.34 28.79
N TYR A 26 16.98 -23.01 28.77
CA TYR A 26 15.90 -22.04 29.02
C TYR A 26 15.38 -21.35 27.75
N SER A 27 15.95 -21.62 26.57
CA SER A 27 15.44 -21.03 25.33
C SER A 27 14.34 -21.90 24.74
N VAL A 28 13.14 -21.33 24.58
CA VAL A 28 12.09 -21.95 23.78
C VAL A 28 12.63 -22.21 22.37
N ASN A 29 12.62 -23.47 21.93
CA ASN A 29 13.01 -23.82 20.56
C ASN A 29 12.13 -23.03 19.59
N ARG A 30 12.76 -22.25 18.71
CA ARG A 30 12.08 -21.57 17.61
C ARG A 30 12.03 -22.56 16.46
N ILE A 31 10.85 -23.12 16.28
CA ILE A 31 10.53 -24.13 15.27
C ILE A 31 9.55 -23.54 14.27
N ILE A 32 9.66 -23.97 13.01
CA ILE A 32 8.66 -23.71 11.97
C ILE A 32 7.36 -24.40 12.41
N ARG A 33 6.26 -23.64 12.58
CA ARG A 33 5.02 -24.18 13.18
C ARG A 33 3.91 -24.40 12.17
N SER A 34 4.00 -23.76 11.01
CA SER A 34 2.92 -23.76 10.02
C SER A 34 3.42 -23.94 8.60
N GLU A 35 2.54 -24.41 7.71
CA GLU A 35 2.75 -24.43 6.26
C GLU A 35 3.06 -23.03 5.72
N GLN A 36 2.45 -22.00 6.30
CA GLN A 36 2.71 -20.61 5.93
C GLN A 36 4.15 -20.20 6.23
N ASP A 37 4.71 -20.60 7.38
CA ASP A 37 6.10 -20.32 7.72
C ASP A 37 7.07 -21.00 6.74
N VAL A 38 6.73 -22.20 6.24
CA VAL A 38 7.47 -22.91 5.20
C VAL A 38 7.45 -22.12 3.89
N GLN A 39 6.27 -21.68 3.46
CA GLN A 39 6.10 -20.89 2.24
C GLN A 39 6.83 -19.55 2.33
N ASN A 40 6.72 -18.86 3.47
CA ASN A 40 7.41 -17.59 3.73
C ASN A 40 8.94 -17.76 3.69
N ALA A 41 9.47 -18.81 4.32
CA ALA A 41 10.89 -19.11 4.28
C ALA A 41 11.38 -19.42 2.85
N PHE A 42 10.59 -20.15 2.08
CA PHE A 42 10.89 -20.43 0.68
C PHE A 42 10.87 -19.15 -0.16
N GLN A 43 9.82 -18.33 -0.06
CA GLN A 43 9.68 -17.09 -0.83
C GLN A 43 10.77 -16.05 -0.48
N LEU A 44 11.07 -15.86 0.81
CA LEU A 44 11.95 -14.77 1.27
C LEU A 44 13.44 -15.13 1.28
N PHE A 45 13.77 -16.42 1.42
CA PHE A 45 15.16 -16.88 1.53
C PHE A 45 15.58 -17.89 0.46
N ASN A 46 14.65 -18.28 -0.43
CA ASN A 46 14.86 -19.33 -1.43
C ASN A 46 15.36 -20.64 -0.80
N LYS A 47 14.78 -21.01 0.35
CA LYS A 47 15.19 -22.20 1.14
C LYS A 47 14.00 -23.06 1.49
N THR A 48 14.15 -24.36 1.23
CA THR A 48 13.19 -25.38 1.64
C THR A 48 13.42 -25.75 3.10
N VAL A 49 12.43 -25.47 3.94
CA VAL A 49 12.38 -25.88 5.35
C VAL A 49 11.12 -26.70 5.58
N ASN A 50 11.09 -27.54 6.61
CA ASN A 50 9.93 -28.34 6.96
C ASN A 50 9.30 -27.88 8.27
N ILE A 51 8.05 -28.26 8.52
CA ILE A 51 7.40 -28.08 9.82
C ILE A 51 8.24 -28.82 10.89
N ASN A 52 8.40 -28.20 12.05
CA ASN A 52 9.25 -28.61 13.18
C ASN A 52 10.77 -28.44 12.97
N ASP A 53 11.21 -27.88 11.83
CA ASP A 53 12.60 -27.51 11.64
C ASP A 53 13.03 -26.44 12.64
N THR A 54 14.22 -26.61 13.23
CA THR A 54 14.77 -25.66 14.20
C THR A 54 15.44 -24.50 13.46
N ILE A 55 15.07 -23.28 13.82
CA ILE A 55 15.66 -22.06 13.27
C ILE A 55 16.35 -21.26 14.37
N CYS A 56 17.50 -20.68 14.03
CA CYS A 56 18.26 -19.88 14.98
C CYS A 56 17.54 -18.56 15.27
N ARG A 57 17.89 -17.94 16.40
CA ARG A 57 17.35 -16.64 16.79
C ARG A 57 17.50 -15.59 15.68
N SER A 58 18.68 -15.51 15.07
CA SER A 58 18.97 -14.54 14.01
C SER A 58 18.07 -14.72 12.79
N CYS A 59 17.97 -15.94 12.25
CA CYS A 59 17.15 -16.20 11.06
C CYS A 59 15.66 -16.04 11.35
N TYR A 60 15.21 -16.35 12.57
CA TYR A 60 13.83 -16.07 12.96
C TYR A 60 13.52 -14.57 12.97
N PHE A 61 14.42 -13.75 13.55
CA PHE A 61 14.25 -12.29 13.55
C PHE A 61 14.28 -11.73 12.12
N GLU A 62 15.21 -12.18 11.29
CA GLU A 62 15.29 -11.73 9.90
C GLU A 62 14.06 -12.14 9.08
N LEU A 63 13.51 -13.33 9.31
CA LEU A 63 12.26 -13.79 8.68
C LEU A 63 11.08 -12.93 9.12
N ASP A 64 10.93 -12.69 10.42
CA ASP A 64 9.86 -11.85 10.96
C ASP A 64 9.95 -10.40 10.46
N GLU A 65 11.15 -9.83 10.43
CA GLU A 65 11.41 -8.49 9.91
C GLU A 65 11.02 -8.38 8.42
N LYS A 66 11.47 -9.33 7.58
CA LYS A 66 11.10 -9.37 6.16
C LYS A 66 9.60 -9.55 5.94
N LEU A 67 8.95 -10.40 6.74
CA LEU A 67 7.49 -10.56 6.68
C LEU A 67 6.76 -9.29 7.07
N ASN A 68 7.23 -8.59 8.09
CA ASN A 68 6.64 -7.31 8.50
C ASN A 68 6.84 -6.24 7.42
N LEU A 69 8.01 -6.23 6.74
CA LEU A 69 8.25 -5.34 5.59
C LEU A 69 7.34 -5.68 4.41
N GLU A 70 7.16 -6.95 4.05
CA GLU A 70 6.23 -7.35 2.99
C GLU A 70 4.78 -7.03 3.33
N LYS A 71 4.35 -7.27 4.58
CA LYS A 71 3.02 -6.86 5.04
C LYS A 71 2.83 -5.35 4.93
N LYS A 72 3.84 -4.55 5.30
CA LYS A 72 3.81 -3.10 5.14
C LYS A 72 3.75 -2.69 3.67
N ARG A 73 4.50 -3.36 2.79
CA ARG A 73 4.51 -3.12 1.35
C ARG A 73 3.18 -3.47 0.67
N ASN A 74 2.57 -4.59 1.09
CA ASN A 74 1.31 -5.10 0.57
C ASN A 74 0.08 -4.50 1.28
N LYS A 75 0.28 -3.57 2.22
CA LYS A 75 -0.82 -2.85 2.85
C LYS A 75 -1.54 -2.05 1.77
N LYS A 76 -2.82 -2.37 1.56
CA LYS A 76 -3.66 -1.68 0.59
C LYS A 76 -4.22 -0.40 1.20
N ILE A 77 -4.15 0.70 0.46
CA ILE A 77 -4.75 2.00 0.77
C ILE A 77 -6.09 2.08 0.01
N GLU A 78 -7.16 2.49 0.69
CA GLU A 78 -8.47 2.68 0.07
C GLU A 78 -8.59 4.11 -0.50
N LEU A 79 -8.87 4.25 -1.78
CA LEU A 79 -9.03 5.54 -2.46
C LEU A 79 -10.41 5.65 -3.11
N SER A 80 -10.93 6.87 -3.20
CA SER A 80 -12.20 7.19 -3.85
C SER A 80 -12.07 7.31 -5.37
N TYR A 81 -11.68 6.20 -6.02
CA TYR A 81 -11.81 6.04 -7.45
C TYR A 81 -12.83 4.96 -7.81
N PRO A 82 -13.63 5.18 -8.87
CA PRO A 82 -14.42 4.13 -9.47
C PRO A 82 -13.56 2.90 -9.80
N SER A 83 -14.04 1.71 -9.48
CA SER A 83 -13.34 0.47 -9.77
C SER A 83 -14.23 -0.59 -10.42
N THR A 84 -13.60 -1.48 -11.16
CA THR A 84 -14.24 -2.67 -11.73
C THR A 84 -14.34 -3.79 -10.70
N VAL A 85 -15.02 -4.89 -11.07
CA VAL A 85 -14.92 -6.16 -10.33
C VAL A 85 -13.46 -6.59 -10.20
N GLU A 86 -13.08 -7.21 -9.08
CA GLU A 86 -11.86 -8.02 -9.01
C GLU A 86 -12.25 -9.46 -9.40
N SER A 87 -11.88 -9.90 -10.60
CA SER A 87 -12.18 -11.24 -11.10
C SER A 87 -10.98 -11.83 -11.84
N SER A 88 -10.50 -12.96 -11.33
CA SER A 88 -9.43 -13.76 -11.94
C SER A 88 -9.96 -14.94 -12.76
N GLU A 89 -11.28 -15.11 -12.86
CA GLU A 89 -11.90 -16.31 -13.48
C GLU A 89 -12.67 -16.00 -14.76
N CYS A 90 -12.98 -14.72 -15.01
CA CYS A 90 -13.71 -14.30 -16.20
C CYS A 90 -13.17 -12.97 -16.75
N CYS A 91 -13.44 -12.72 -18.03
CA CYS A 91 -13.12 -11.45 -18.65
C CYS A 91 -13.87 -10.31 -17.98
N PHE A 92 -13.17 -9.28 -17.50
CA PHE A 92 -13.81 -8.18 -16.79
C PHE A 92 -14.71 -7.28 -17.68
N ILE A 93 -14.60 -7.38 -19.02
CA ILE A 93 -15.40 -6.61 -19.98
C ILE A 93 -16.66 -7.36 -20.39
N CYS A 94 -16.52 -8.62 -20.82
CA CYS A 94 -17.62 -9.40 -21.40
C CYS A 94 -18.10 -10.57 -20.53
N SER A 95 -17.50 -10.75 -19.34
CA SER A 95 -17.82 -11.82 -18.38
C SER A 95 -17.66 -13.24 -18.91
N SER A 96 -16.98 -13.45 -20.05
CA SER A 96 -16.74 -14.78 -20.59
C SER A 96 -15.67 -15.52 -19.80
N THR A 97 -15.88 -16.82 -19.59
CA THR A 97 -14.96 -17.75 -18.89
C THR A 97 -14.14 -18.57 -19.90
N THR A 98 -13.68 -17.95 -20.98
CA THR A 98 -12.89 -18.63 -22.03
C THR A 98 -11.54 -19.08 -21.47
N GLU A 99 -10.94 -20.14 -22.03
CA GLU A 99 -9.64 -20.64 -21.56
C GLU A 99 -8.48 -19.67 -21.89
N ASP A 100 -8.63 -18.79 -22.90
CA ASP A 100 -7.59 -17.86 -23.37
C ASP A 100 -7.56 -16.51 -22.63
N LEU A 101 -7.95 -16.49 -21.35
CA LEU A 101 -7.90 -15.29 -20.53
C LEU A 101 -6.45 -14.89 -20.23
N LYS A 102 -6.15 -13.61 -20.45
CA LYS A 102 -4.83 -13.03 -20.13
C LYS A 102 -4.99 -11.98 -19.04
N THR A 103 -4.05 -11.97 -18.09
CA THR A 103 -3.93 -10.87 -17.13
C THR A 103 -3.77 -9.55 -17.87
N ILE A 104 -4.51 -8.54 -17.44
CA ILE A 104 -4.50 -7.24 -18.11
C ILE A 104 -3.14 -6.55 -17.85
N PRO A 105 -2.38 -6.22 -18.91
CA PRO A 105 -1.11 -5.53 -18.75
C PRO A 105 -1.28 -4.18 -18.05
N PHE A 106 -0.24 -3.74 -17.34
CA PHE A 106 -0.24 -2.43 -16.69
C PHE A 106 -0.59 -1.29 -17.67
N LYS A 107 -0.09 -1.35 -18.91
CA LYS A 107 -0.35 -0.35 -19.95
C LYS A 107 -1.85 -0.19 -20.24
N ALA A 108 -2.59 -1.29 -20.39
CA ALA A 108 -4.03 -1.28 -20.56
C ALA A 108 -4.77 -0.75 -19.31
N ARG A 109 -4.33 -1.17 -18.10
CA ARG A 109 -4.91 -0.66 -16.84
C ARG A 109 -4.72 0.86 -16.71
N PHE A 110 -3.52 1.34 -17.01
CA PHE A 110 -3.19 2.77 -16.98
C PHE A 110 -3.93 3.57 -18.05
N GLN A 111 -4.09 3.03 -19.27
CA GLN A 111 -4.90 3.66 -20.32
C GLN A 111 -6.32 3.96 -19.83
N VAL A 112 -6.98 2.99 -19.19
CA VAL A 112 -8.33 3.17 -18.63
C VAL A 112 -8.31 4.21 -17.51
N PHE A 113 -7.35 4.13 -16.60
CA PHE A 113 -7.22 5.07 -15.50
C PHE A 113 -6.99 6.51 -16.00
N SER A 114 -6.10 6.70 -16.97
CA SER A 114 -5.82 8.01 -17.55
C SER A 114 -7.02 8.60 -18.27
N LYS A 115 -7.85 7.78 -18.93
CA LYS A 115 -8.99 8.26 -19.74
C LYS A 115 -10.27 8.45 -18.95
N LYS A 116 -10.54 7.57 -18.00
CA LYS A 116 -11.83 7.51 -17.29
C LYS A 116 -11.69 7.63 -15.76
N SER A 117 -10.46 7.70 -15.23
CA SER A 117 -10.20 7.63 -13.78
C SER A 117 -10.81 6.38 -13.13
N ILE A 118 -10.91 5.28 -13.87
CA ILE A 118 -11.39 3.98 -13.38
C ILE A 118 -10.18 3.10 -13.05
N PHE A 119 -10.16 2.54 -11.85
CA PHE A 119 -9.16 1.58 -11.43
C PHE A 119 -9.54 0.15 -11.82
N ILE A 120 -8.59 -0.55 -12.45
CA ILE A 120 -8.67 -1.97 -12.76
C ILE A 120 -7.69 -2.73 -11.84
N PRO A 121 -8.16 -3.62 -10.97
CA PRO A 121 -7.30 -4.48 -10.14
C PRO A 121 -6.31 -5.31 -10.98
N GLU A 122 -5.12 -5.56 -10.44
CA GLU A 122 -4.06 -6.30 -11.16
C GLU A 122 -4.45 -7.74 -11.49
N ALA A 123 -5.23 -8.40 -10.63
CA ALA A 123 -5.68 -9.77 -10.83
C ALA A 123 -6.70 -9.92 -11.98
N ASN A 124 -7.20 -8.81 -12.53
CA ASN A 124 -8.21 -8.88 -13.58
C ASN A 124 -7.66 -9.45 -14.86
N GLN A 125 -8.50 -10.28 -15.48
CA GLN A 125 -8.21 -10.91 -16.75
C GLN A 125 -9.14 -10.43 -17.85
N CYS A 126 -8.67 -10.57 -19.09
CA CYS A 126 -9.38 -10.15 -20.27
C CYS A 126 -9.11 -11.09 -21.44
N CYS A 127 -10.11 -11.27 -22.31
CA CYS A 127 -9.96 -12.04 -23.53
C CYS A 127 -9.03 -11.33 -24.51
N ALA A 128 -8.31 -12.10 -25.31
CA ALA A 128 -7.47 -11.56 -26.39
C ALA A 128 -8.25 -10.65 -27.36
N ASN A 129 -9.56 -10.88 -27.53
CA ASN A 129 -10.41 -10.08 -28.42
C ASN A 129 -10.59 -8.62 -27.99
N HIS A 130 -10.30 -8.29 -26.74
CA HIS A 130 -10.42 -6.92 -26.21
C HIS A 130 -9.07 -6.21 -26.11
N LEU A 131 -7.97 -6.93 -26.32
CA LEU A 131 -6.61 -6.42 -26.20
C LEU A 131 -5.94 -6.31 -27.57
N ILE A 132 -5.44 -5.12 -27.90
CA ILE A 132 -4.59 -4.85 -29.04
C ILE A 132 -3.29 -4.21 -28.55
N CYS A 133 -2.15 -4.88 -28.78
CA CYS A 133 -0.83 -4.38 -28.38
C CYS A 133 -0.78 -3.90 -26.91
N ASP A 134 -1.25 -4.74 -25.99
CA ASP A 134 -1.33 -4.47 -24.54
C ASP A 134 -2.20 -3.27 -24.14
N GLN A 135 -3.17 -2.91 -24.98
CA GLN A 135 -4.16 -1.84 -24.75
C GLN A 135 -5.56 -2.34 -25.05
N LEU A 136 -6.56 -1.70 -24.43
CA LEU A 136 -7.97 -1.99 -24.70
C LEU A 136 -8.47 -1.15 -25.87
N TYR A 137 -9.43 -1.69 -26.61
CA TYR A 137 -10.15 -0.91 -27.61
C TYR A 137 -10.98 0.20 -26.95
N GLU A 138 -11.08 1.35 -27.61
CA GLU A 138 -11.84 2.50 -27.07
C GLU A 138 -13.30 2.14 -26.74
N ASN A 139 -13.96 1.39 -27.63
CA ASN A 139 -15.33 0.92 -27.42
C ASN A 139 -15.47 0.04 -26.17
N ASP A 140 -14.43 -0.71 -25.82
CA ASP A 140 -14.42 -1.54 -24.62
C ASP A 140 -14.21 -0.70 -23.37
N ILE A 141 -13.33 0.32 -23.43
CA ILE A 141 -13.11 1.28 -22.32
C ILE A 141 -14.41 1.98 -21.93
N GLU A 142 -15.23 2.36 -22.91
CA GLU A 142 -16.53 3.00 -22.67
C GLU A 142 -17.56 2.07 -22.02
N ARG A 143 -17.40 0.76 -22.18
CA ARG A 143 -18.32 -0.27 -21.66
C ARG A 143 -17.89 -0.83 -20.31
N ILE A 144 -16.75 -0.38 -19.78
CA ILE A 144 -16.24 -0.87 -18.50
C ILE A 144 -17.28 -0.62 -17.40
N ARG A 145 -17.69 -1.70 -16.76
CA ARG A 145 -18.66 -1.66 -15.66
C ARG A 145 -17.97 -1.24 -14.37
N ILE A 146 -18.44 -0.13 -13.81
CA ILE A 146 -18.08 0.32 -12.46
C ILE A 146 -18.95 -0.44 -11.45
N ILE A 147 -18.32 -1.01 -10.42
CA ILE A 147 -19.00 -1.77 -9.37
C ILE A 147 -18.85 -1.10 -8.00
N SER A 148 -17.78 -0.34 -7.81
CA SER A 148 -17.49 0.37 -6.57
C SER A 148 -17.03 1.79 -6.90
N ASP A 149 -17.34 2.74 -6.02
CA ASP A 149 -16.81 4.11 -6.01
C ASP A 149 -15.48 4.22 -5.27
N LYS A 150 -15.02 3.10 -4.71
CA LYS A 150 -13.76 2.96 -4.01
C LYS A 150 -12.92 1.83 -4.56
N CYS A 151 -11.61 1.98 -4.42
CA CYS A 151 -10.63 1.00 -4.87
C CYS A 151 -9.54 0.81 -3.83
N LYS A 152 -8.79 -0.28 -3.96
CA LYS A 152 -7.68 -0.62 -3.06
C LYS A 152 -6.38 -0.67 -3.86
N PHE A 153 -5.49 0.27 -3.59
CA PHE A 153 -4.16 0.34 -4.20
C PHE A 153 -3.11 -0.24 -3.27
N THR A 154 -2.14 -0.97 -3.79
CA THR A 154 -0.85 -1.12 -3.09
C THR A 154 -0.08 0.21 -3.17
N LYS A 155 0.84 0.46 -2.24
CA LYS A 155 1.71 1.65 -2.34
C LYS A 155 2.47 1.69 -3.67
N ASP A 156 3.01 0.55 -4.08
CA ASP A 156 3.76 0.43 -5.33
C ASP A 156 2.89 0.71 -6.56
N ASP A 157 1.66 0.17 -6.62
CA ASP A 157 0.73 0.47 -7.71
C ASP A 157 0.42 1.96 -7.76
N LEU A 158 0.08 2.57 -6.62
CA LEU A 158 -0.28 3.99 -6.58
C LEU A 158 0.86 4.87 -7.10
N VAL A 159 2.09 4.61 -6.65
CA VAL A 159 3.28 5.30 -7.13
C VAL A 159 3.45 5.08 -8.64
N LYS A 160 3.28 3.84 -9.12
CA LYS A 160 3.44 3.52 -10.55
C LYS A 160 2.42 4.25 -11.43
N PHE A 161 1.14 4.26 -11.04
CA PHE A 161 0.10 4.99 -11.76
C PHE A 161 0.38 6.51 -11.77
N MET A 162 0.92 7.07 -10.68
CA MET A 162 1.20 8.52 -10.61
C MET A 162 2.48 8.93 -11.33
N LEU A 163 3.53 8.10 -11.32
CA LEU A 163 4.73 8.34 -12.13
C LEU A 163 4.41 8.31 -13.64
N GLU A 164 3.55 7.39 -14.07
CA GLU A 164 3.13 7.34 -15.46
C GLU A 164 2.23 8.54 -15.83
N LYS A 165 1.39 9.01 -14.91
CA LYS A 165 0.53 10.18 -15.12
C LYS A 165 1.29 11.51 -15.12
N SER A 166 2.27 11.67 -14.23
CA SER A 166 3.15 12.85 -14.19
C SER A 166 3.96 13.04 -15.47
N SER A 167 4.33 11.94 -16.12
CA SER A 167 4.96 11.95 -17.44
C SER A 167 4.08 12.57 -18.54
N ILE A 168 2.77 12.69 -18.29
CA ILE A 168 1.77 13.23 -19.22
C ILE A 168 1.26 14.61 -18.74
N SER A 169 1.23 14.87 -17.43
CA SER A 169 0.73 16.12 -16.85
C SER A 169 1.36 16.43 -15.49
N ASN A 170 1.80 17.67 -15.25
CA ASN A 170 2.40 18.12 -13.98
C ASN A 170 1.44 18.18 -12.77
N ARG A 171 0.17 17.79 -12.94
CA ARG A 171 -0.85 17.79 -11.90
C ARG A 171 -1.68 16.53 -11.97
N SER A 172 -1.85 15.88 -10.82
CA SER A 172 -2.59 14.64 -10.72
C SER A 172 -3.85 14.80 -9.88
N THR A 173 -5.01 14.52 -10.48
CA THR A 173 -6.24 14.32 -9.71
C THR A 173 -6.12 13.05 -8.86
N MET A 174 -6.15 13.18 -7.54
CA MET A 174 -6.13 12.11 -6.53
C MET A 174 -7.54 11.82 -6.02
N GLY A 175 -7.84 10.55 -5.71
CA GLY A 175 -9.06 10.13 -5.00
C GLY A 175 -8.98 10.31 -3.48
N PHE A 176 -8.31 11.37 -3.01
CA PHE A 176 -8.23 11.71 -1.60
C PHE A 176 -9.33 12.69 -1.23
N LYS A 177 -9.90 12.53 -0.02
CA LYS A 177 -10.77 13.54 0.56
C LYS A 177 -9.97 14.83 0.74
N SER A 178 -10.52 15.96 0.32
CA SER A 178 -9.83 17.25 0.35
C SER A 178 -10.61 18.28 1.14
N THR A 179 -9.88 19.17 1.81
CA THR A 179 -10.43 20.39 2.39
C THR A 179 -10.50 21.50 1.36
N VAL A 180 -11.13 22.62 1.75
CA VAL A 180 -11.14 23.84 0.96
C VAL A 180 -9.72 24.40 0.82
N GLU A 181 -9.38 24.85 -0.38
CA GLU A 181 -8.16 25.62 -0.63
C GLU A 181 -8.42 27.09 -0.28
N THR A 182 -7.75 27.60 0.75
CA THR A 182 -7.88 28.99 1.21
C THR A 182 -6.57 29.51 1.77
N GLU A 183 -6.07 30.58 1.16
CA GLU A 183 -4.86 31.27 1.61
C GLU A 183 -5.15 32.45 2.53
N GLN A 184 -6.41 32.88 2.62
CA GLN A 184 -6.81 34.12 3.31
C GLN A 184 -7.50 33.89 4.66
N ASN A 185 -8.02 32.69 4.89
CA ASN A 185 -8.78 32.35 6.09
C ASN A 185 -8.24 31.08 6.72
N CYS A 186 -8.57 30.83 7.99
CA CYS A 186 -8.38 29.53 8.60
C CYS A 186 -9.26 28.50 7.88
N PHE A 187 -8.67 27.42 7.37
CA PHE A 187 -9.42 26.40 6.63
C PHE A 187 -10.45 25.61 7.48
N ILE A 188 -10.39 25.73 8.80
CA ILE A 188 -11.32 25.08 9.76
C ILE A 188 -12.48 26.02 10.12
N CYS A 189 -12.19 27.16 10.76
CA CYS A 189 -13.22 28.08 11.26
C CYS A 189 -13.44 29.35 10.43
N LEU A 190 -12.72 29.52 9.31
CA LEU A 190 -12.79 30.70 8.44
C LEU A 190 -12.35 32.03 9.10
N SER A 191 -11.74 31.99 10.29
CA SER A 191 -11.16 33.18 10.93
C SER A 191 -10.08 33.82 10.05
N THR A 192 -9.98 35.15 10.07
CA THR A 192 -8.94 35.94 9.38
C THR A 192 -7.76 36.32 10.29
N MET A 193 -7.83 35.96 11.58
CA MET A 193 -6.89 36.44 12.61
C MET A 193 -5.78 35.43 12.90
N ASN A 194 -4.55 35.94 13.11
CA ASN A 194 -3.37 35.16 13.53
C ASN A 194 -3.15 33.90 12.68
N LEU A 195 -3.21 34.08 11.35
CA LEU A 195 -3.10 32.99 10.39
C LEU A 195 -1.65 32.65 10.10
N VAL A 196 -1.31 31.38 10.30
CA VAL A 196 -0.02 30.78 9.98
C VAL A 196 -0.23 29.78 8.85
N ALA A 197 0.71 29.74 7.90
CA ALA A 197 0.71 28.71 6.87
C ALA A 197 0.95 27.34 7.50
N ILE A 198 0.18 26.34 7.05
CA ILE A 198 0.30 24.97 7.57
C ILE A 198 1.52 24.33 6.92
N SER A 199 2.44 23.81 7.73
CA SER A 199 3.65 23.14 7.23
C SER A 199 3.31 21.85 6.46
N LEU A 200 4.28 21.30 5.74
CA LEU A 200 4.11 19.99 5.12
C LEU A 200 3.90 18.91 6.20
N GLU A 201 4.64 18.99 7.30
CA GLU A 201 4.60 18.05 8.41
C GLU A 201 3.21 18.00 9.05
N ALA A 202 2.60 19.16 9.32
CA ALA A 202 1.25 19.24 9.86
C ALA A 202 0.19 18.69 8.89
N ARG A 203 0.35 18.94 7.58
CA ARG A 203 -0.54 18.37 6.55
C ARG A 203 -0.40 16.86 6.43
N LEU A 204 0.84 16.34 6.50
CA LEU A 204 1.12 14.91 6.51
C LEU A 204 0.54 14.22 7.74
N ASP A 205 0.59 14.88 8.91
CA ASP A 205 -0.03 14.35 10.13
C ASP A 205 -1.54 14.21 9.98
N VAL A 206 -2.23 15.25 9.49
CA VAL A 206 -3.67 15.16 9.19
C VAL A 206 -3.96 14.06 8.18
N PHE A 207 -3.18 13.98 7.11
CA PHE A 207 -3.39 12.95 6.09
C PHE A 207 -3.21 11.54 6.65
N SER A 208 -2.14 11.30 7.41
CA SER A 208 -1.88 10.00 8.05
C SER A 208 -2.97 9.60 9.05
N ARG A 209 -3.60 10.56 9.73
CA ARG A 209 -4.56 10.30 10.80
C ARG A 209 -6.02 10.30 10.36
N LYS A 210 -6.36 11.09 9.35
CA LYS A 210 -7.74 11.32 8.89
C LYS A 210 -7.97 10.96 7.42
N GLU A 211 -6.91 10.65 6.66
CA GLU A 211 -6.96 10.44 5.21
C GLU A 211 -7.55 11.66 4.47
N ILE A 212 -7.29 12.85 5.01
CA ILE A 212 -7.74 14.13 4.44
C ILE A 212 -6.52 14.89 3.93
N PHE A 213 -6.53 15.23 2.65
CA PHE A 213 -5.56 16.09 2.00
C PHE A 213 -5.87 17.57 2.29
N ILE A 214 -4.84 18.29 2.71
CA ILE A 214 -4.87 19.75 2.87
C ILE A 214 -4.04 20.34 1.73
N PRO A 215 -4.63 21.15 0.83
CA PRO A 215 -3.89 21.85 -0.20
C PRO A 215 -2.73 22.70 0.33
N LYS A 216 -1.68 22.84 -0.48
CA LYS A 216 -0.57 23.77 -0.22
C LYS A 216 -1.10 25.20 -0.09
N GLY A 217 -0.43 26.02 0.72
CA GLY A 217 -0.81 27.42 0.90
C GLY A 217 -1.96 27.63 1.90
N ASN A 218 -2.65 26.56 2.30
CA ASN A 218 -3.67 26.64 3.34
C ASN A 218 -3.11 27.20 4.65
N ARG A 219 -3.91 28.06 5.27
CA ARG A 219 -3.57 28.69 6.54
C ARG A 219 -4.50 28.24 7.66
N CYS A 220 -3.98 28.28 8.88
CA CYS A 220 -4.73 27.99 10.09
C CYS A 220 -4.48 29.05 11.16
N CYS A 221 -5.47 29.31 12.01
CA CYS A 221 -5.30 30.22 13.13
C CYS A 221 -4.57 29.53 14.30
N SER A 222 -3.98 30.33 15.18
CA SER A 222 -3.29 29.85 16.38
C SER A 222 -4.18 29.12 17.40
N HIS A 223 -5.52 29.13 17.19
CA HIS A 223 -6.44 28.38 18.02
C HIS A 223 -6.39 26.88 17.72
N HIS A 224 -6.37 26.51 16.43
CA HIS A 224 -6.34 25.12 16.01
C HIS A 224 -4.92 24.61 15.71
N LEU A 225 -4.02 25.50 15.27
CA LEU A 225 -2.63 25.13 14.95
C LEU A 225 -1.70 25.61 16.06
N ILE A 226 -1.30 24.68 16.93
CA ILE A 226 -0.45 24.94 18.10
C ILE A 226 0.87 24.20 17.91
N ASN A 227 1.99 24.93 17.92
CA ASN A 227 3.33 24.37 17.71
C ASN A 227 3.42 23.51 16.44
N ASP A 228 2.86 24.01 15.34
CA ASP A 228 2.83 23.33 14.04
C ASP A 228 2.10 21.97 14.05
N ARG A 229 1.14 21.81 14.97
CA ARG A 229 0.26 20.64 15.02
C ARG A 229 -1.17 21.08 15.15
N LEU A 230 -2.05 20.41 14.40
CA LEU A 230 -3.48 20.56 14.60
C LEU A 230 -3.87 19.79 15.85
N ASP A 231 -4.65 20.43 16.72
CA ASP A 231 -5.24 19.75 17.86
C ASP A 231 -6.34 18.77 17.42
N GLU A 232 -6.74 17.87 18.32
CA GLU A 232 -7.74 16.85 18.00
C GLU A 232 -9.09 17.46 17.60
N ASP A 233 -9.50 18.51 18.31
CA ASP A 233 -10.78 19.18 18.07
C ASP A 233 -10.77 19.85 16.70
N GLY A 234 -9.72 20.60 16.37
CA GLY A 234 -9.52 21.18 15.05
C GLY A 234 -9.47 20.11 13.95
N MET A 235 -8.81 18.96 14.18
CA MET A 235 -8.80 17.86 13.21
C MET A 235 -10.20 17.26 12.96
N ASN A 236 -11.04 17.20 13.98
CA ASN A 236 -12.41 16.67 13.86
C ASN A 236 -13.36 17.66 13.18
N GLU A 237 -13.06 18.95 13.25
CA GLU A 237 -13.84 20.01 12.62
C GLU A 237 -13.48 20.26 11.14
N ILE A 238 -12.47 19.56 10.62
CA ILE A 238 -12.04 19.69 9.22
C ILE A 238 -13.21 19.35 8.27
N LYS A 239 -13.63 20.34 7.49
CA LYS A 239 -14.68 20.18 6.48
C LYS A 239 -14.12 19.62 5.19
N ILE A 240 -14.68 18.47 4.79
CA ILE A 240 -14.37 17.82 3.52
C ILE A 240 -15.28 18.43 2.46
N VAL A 241 -14.68 19.02 1.43
CA VAL A 241 -15.43 19.69 0.34
C VAL A 241 -15.40 18.88 -0.95
N SER A 242 -14.47 17.94 -1.08
CA SER A 242 -14.32 17.08 -2.26
C SER A 242 -13.81 15.70 -1.85
N SER A 243 -14.22 14.67 -2.60
CA SER A 243 -13.67 13.31 -2.54
C SER A 243 -12.43 13.13 -3.43
N THR A 244 -12.01 14.19 -4.11
CA THR A 244 -10.80 14.23 -4.94
C THR A 244 -9.99 15.51 -4.67
N CYS A 245 -8.68 15.47 -4.89
CA CYS A 245 -7.83 16.67 -4.87
C CYS A 245 -6.93 16.76 -6.09
N GLN A 246 -6.40 17.96 -6.37
CA GLN A 246 -5.28 18.15 -7.28
C GLN A 246 -4.01 18.20 -6.44
N ILE A 247 -3.04 17.35 -6.76
CA ILE A 247 -1.72 17.37 -6.12
C ILE A 247 -0.65 17.57 -7.18
N ASP A 248 0.32 18.42 -6.86
CA ASP A 248 1.54 18.55 -7.65
C ASP A 248 2.47 17.36 -7.33
N ASP A 249 3.25 16.90 -8.31
CA ASP A 249 4.04 15.67 -8.19
C ASP A 249 5.09 15.74 -7.05
N ASP A 250 5.64 16.93 -6.82
CA ASP A 250 6.59 17.20 -5.72
C ASP A 250 5.96 17.05 -4.33
N GLU A 251 4.64 17.27 -4.21
CA GLU A 251 3.92 17.08 -2.96
C GLU A 251 3.47 15.63 -2.78
N PHE A 252 3.16 14.91 -3.86
CA PHE A 252 2.61 13.56 -3.81
C PHE A 252 3.51 12.56 -3.08
N ILE A 253 4.81 12.58 -3.39
CA ILE A 253 5.79 11.64 -2.83
C ILE A 253 5.74 11.66 -1.30
N PRO A 254 5.83 12.83 -0.62
CA PRO A 254 5.64 12.92 0.82
C PRO A 254 4.36 12.25 1.34
N PHE A 255 3.20 12.47 0.72
CA PHE A 255 1.92 11.95 1.22
C PHE A 255 1.79 10.41 1.07
N VAL A 256 2.41 9.81 0.05
CA VAL A 256 2.31 8.37 -0.20
C VAL A 256 3.46 7.57 0.42
N MET A 257 4.65 8.17 0.47
CA MET A 257 5.84 7.57 1.06
C MET A 257 5.96 7.81 2.57
N SER A 258 5.15 8.70 3.15
CA SER A 258 5.10 8.86 4.60
C SER A 258 4.83 7.49 5.26
N PRO A 259 5.64 7.10 6.26
CA PRO A 259 5.36 5.92 7.04
C PRO A 259 4.03 6.15 7.76
N HIS A 260 2.98 5.46 7.31
CA HIS A 260 1.75 5.34 8.09
C HIS A 260 2.09 4.50 9.32
N ASP A 261 2.62 5.15 10.35
CA ASP A 261 2.76 4.55 11.67
C ASP A 261 1.33 4.39 12.22
N HIS A 262 0.87 3.15 12.21
CA HIS A 262 -0.28 2.67 12.98
C HIS A 262 0.21 1.53 13.86
#